data_AF-A0A2E8DB79-F1
#
_entry.id   AF-A0A2E8DB79-F1
#
_cell.length_a   1.000
_cell.length_b   1.000
_cell.length_c   1.000
_cell.angle_alpha   90.00
_cell.angle_beta   90.00
_cell.angle_gamma   90.00
#
_symmetry.space_group_name_H-M   'P 1'
#
loop_
_entity.id
_entity.type
_entity.pdbx_description
1 polymer ?
#
loop_
_entity_poly.entity_id
_entity_poly.type
_entity_poly.pdbx_seq_one_letter_code
_entity_poly.pdbx_strand_id
1 'polypeptide(L)'
;MNDWVIYAPSRTMRPDDFASSNCDKASAKRCPFCPGHEDMTPPEIAAFRDSGGWSVRVVPNKFPALRIEEPEERHEDGRLFRFMGGCGAHEVMAGA
;
A
#
# COMPACT_ATOMS: atom_id res chain seq x y z
N MET A 1 -1.87 -27.05 -7.19
CA MET A 1 -3.22 -26.65 -6.71
C MET A 1 -3.21 -26.49 -5.19
N ASN A 2 -2.20 -25.81 -4.65
CA ASN A 2 -2.13 -25.50 -3.23
C ASN A 2 -1.77 -24.02 -3.03
N ASP A 3 -2.15 -23.23 -4.02
CA ASP A 3 -1.70 -21.87 -4.21
C ASP A 3 -2.90 -20.95 -3.98
N TRP A 4 -2.69 -19.92 -3.17
CA TRP A 4 -3.69 -18.89 -2.91
C TRP A 4 -3.46 -17.70 -3.84
N VAL A 5 -4.55 -17.07 -4.27
CA VAL A 5 -4.50 -15.83 -5.05
C VAL A 5 -5.16 -14.73 -4.23
N ILE A 6 -4.48 -13.58 -4.12
CA ILE A 6 -5.05 -12.39 -3.48
C ILE A 6 -5.90 -11.66 -4.51
N TYR A 7 -7.17 -11.42 -4.16
CA TYR A 7 -8.08 -10.60 -4.95
C TYR A 7 -8.38 -9.30 -4.18
N ALA A 8 -7.92 -8.16 -4.70
CA ALA A 8 -8.00 -6.86 -4.03
C ALA A 8 -8.53 -5.76 -4.98
N PRO A 9 -9.86 -5.64 -5.17
CA PRO A 9 -10.48 -4.72 -6.13
C PRO A 9 -10.09 -3.25 -5.94
N SER A 10 -9.94 -2.82 -4.68
CA SER A 10 -9.59 -1.44 -4.35
C SER A 10 -8.26 -0.98 -4.95
N ARG A 11 -7.37 -1.91 -5.30
CA ARG A 11 -6.09 -1.60 -5.95
C ARG A 11 -6.24 -1.06 -7.37
N THR A 12 -7.36 -1.32 -8.05
CA THR A 12 -7.65 -0.74 -9.38
C THR A 12 -7.76 0.79 -9.34
N MET A 13 -8.03 1.38 -8.17
CA MET A 13 -8.11 2.84 -7.98
C MET A 13 -6.75 3.50 -7.73
N ARG A 14 -5.66 2.72 -7.62
CA ARG A 14 -4.32 3.27 -7.45
C ARG A 14 -3.90 3.99 -8.75
N PRO A 15 -3.35 5.21 -8.68
CA PRO A 15 -2.75 5.85 -9.83
C PRO A 15 -1.54 5.01 -10.31
N ASP A 16 -1.66 4.47 -11.52
CA ASP A 16 -0.65 3.79 -12.34
C ASP A 16 0.14 2.61 -11.72
N ASP A 17 -0.25 1.37 -12.04
CA ASP A 17 0.56 0.16 -11.76
C ASP A 17 1.57 -0.17 -12.91
N PHE A 18 1.47 0.47 -14.09
CA PHE A 18 2.27 0.12 -15.31
C PHE A 18 2.86 1.29 -16.10
N ALA A 19 2.72 2.53 -15.65
CA ALA A 19 3.43 3.64 -16.29
C ALA A 19 4.92 3.52 -15.91
N SER A 20 5.75 3.10 -16.87
CA SER A 20 7.20 3.23 -16.77
C SER A 20 7.56 4.71 -16.76
N SER A 21 7.42 5.38 -15.62
CA SER A 21 7.80 6.77 -15.51
C SER A 21 9.30 6.80 -15.24
N ASN A 22 10.08 7.08 -16.29
CA ASN A 22 11.19 8.00 -16.10
C ASN A 22 10.64 9.18 -15.30
N CYS A 23 11.24 9.48 -14.16
CA CYS A 23 10.80 10.55 -13.28
C CYS A 23 10.94 11.89 -14.00
N ASP A 24 9.94 12.24 -14.80
CA ASP A 24 9.82 13.57 -15.38
C ASP A 24 9.66 14.54 -14.20
N LYS A 25 10.54 15.54 -14.13
CA LYS A 25 10.60 16.53 -13.04
C LYS A 25 9.28 17.29 -12.80
N ALA A 26 8.28 17.13 -13.66
CA ALA A 26 6.92 17.60 -13.48
C ALA A 26 6.11 16.81 -12.43
N SER A 27 6.41 15.51 -12.20
CA SER A 27 5.71 14.66 -11.22
C SER A 27 6.10 14.96 -9.77
N ALA A 28 7.31 15.49 -9.54
CA ALA A 28 7.81 15.85 -8.21
C ALA A 28 6.90 16.88 -7.50
N LYS A 29 6.24 17.78 -8.25
CA LYS A 29 5.35 18.81 -7.68
C LYS A 29 4.04 18.27 -7.09
N ARG A 30 3.68 17.01 -7.31
CA ARG A 30 2.49 16.37 -6.73
C ARG A 30 2.77 14.97 -6.19
N CYS A 31 4.04 14.64 -5.96
CA CYS A 31 4.39 13.34 -5.41
C CYS A 31 3.97 13.29 -3.94
N PRO A 32 3.01 12.43 -3.55
CA PRO A 32 2.54 12.33 -2.16
C PRO A 32 3.63 11.79 -1.22
N PHE A 33 4.71 11.22 -1.76
CA PHE A 33 5.81 10.64 -1.01
C PHE A 33 7.03 11.56 -0.91
N CYS A 34 7.02 12.75 -1.51
CA CYS A 34 8.11 13.72 -1.39
C CYS A 34 7.95 14.60 -0.13
N PRO A 35 9.06 15.13 0.43
CA PRO A 35 9.00 16.07 1.54
C PRO A 35 8.13 17.30 1.22
N GLY A 36 7.31 17.73 2.17
CA GLY A 36 6.39 18.86 2.04
C GLY A 36 4.99 18.51 1.55
N HIS A 37 4.71 17.23 1.23
CA HIS A 37 3.39 16.73 0.84
C HIS A 37 2.85 15.65 1.81
N GLU A 38 3.29 15.69 3.07
CA GLU A 38 2.94 14.70 4.09
C GLU A 38 1.42 14.57 4.31
N ASP A 39 0.66 15.65 4.07
CA ASP A 39 -0.79 15.73 4.17
C ASP A 39 -1.53 14.95 3.07
N MET A 40 -0.85 14.61 1.97
CA MET A 40 -1.40 13.79 0.89
C MET A 40 -1.38 12.28 1.19
N THR A 41 -0.78 11.88 2.31
CA THR A 41 -0.69 10.49 2.77
C THR A 41 -1.52 10.23 4.03
N PRO A 42 -1.94 8.99 4.31
CA PRO A 42 -2.44 8.63 5.62
C PRO A 42 -1.37 8.91 6.72
N PRO A 43 -1.78 9.05 7.99
CA PRO A 43 -0.86 9.31 9.10
C PRO A 43 0.30 8.32 9.14
N GLU A 44 1.49 8.81 9.46
CA GLU A 44 2.68 7.95 9.54
C GLU A 44 2.58 6.94 10.68
N ILE A 45 3.02 5.71 10.40
CA ILE A 45 3.23 4.66 11.39
C ILE A 45 4.59 4.86 12.06
N ALA A 46 5.61 5.19 11.25
CA ALA A 46 6.97 5.44 11.71
C ALA A 46 7.69 6.41 10.77
N ALA A 47 8.69 7.12 11.30
CA ALA A 47 9.57 7.97 10.51
C ALA A 47 10.96 8.03 11.14
N PHE A 48 11.98 7.95 10.30
CA PHE A 48 13.38 8.10 10.67
C PHE A 48 13.82 9.51 10.30
N ARG A 49 14.29 10.29 11.28
CA ARG A 49 14.58 11.72 11.13
C ARG A 49 16.02 12.04 11.48
N ASP A 50 16.60 12.96 10.73
CA ASP A 50 17.87 13.62 11.03
C ASP A 50 17.66 15.13 11.19
N SER A 51 18.74 15.91 11.28
CA SER A 51 18.68 17.36 11.51
C SER A 51 18.05 18.14 10.34
N GLY A 52 17.84 17.53 9.17
CA GLY A 52 17.30 18.17 7.97
C GLY A 52 15.87 17.75 7.60
N GLY A 53 15.30 16.76 8.29
CA GLY A 53 13.96 16.24 7.97
C GLY A 53 13.86 14.74 8.24
N TRP A 54 12.95 14.07 7.53
CA TRP A 54 12.87 12.62 7.54
C TRP A 54 13.67 12.03 6.38
N SER A 55 14.41 10.95 6.63
CA SER A 55 15.10 10.19 5.58
C SER A 55 14.22 9.03 5.07
N VAL A 56 13.39 8.46 5.95
CA VAL A 56 12.40 7.44 5.61
C VAL A 56 11.09 7.69 6.37
N ARG A 57 9.96 7.54 5.68
CA ARG A 57 8.62 7.47 6.28
C ARG A 57 7.92 6.17 5.93
N VAL A 58 7.21 5.62 6.91
CA VAL A 58 6.34 4.45 6.77
C VAL A 58 4.91 4.90 6.97
N VAL A 59 4.07 4.72 5.95
CA VAL A 59 2.65 5.13 5.97
C VAL A 59 1.76 3.94 5.57
N PRO A 60 0.52 3.85 6.10
CA PRO A 60 -0.45 2.88 5.61
C PRO A 60 -0.69 3.06 4.10
N ASN A 61 -0.74 1.96 3.36
CA ASN A 61 -1.10 2.04 1.94
C ASN A 61 -2.59 2.39 1.81
N LYS A 62 -2.89 3.47 1.08
CA LYS A 62 -4.27 3.92 0.82
C LYS A 62 -5.09 2.89 0.03
N PHE A 63 -4.43 2.03 -0.76
CA PHE A 63 -5.04 0.95 -1.54
C PHE A 63 -4.42 -0.39 -1.14
N PRO A 64 -4.68 -0.84 0.11
CA PRO A 64 -3.98 -1.99 0.66
C PRO A 64 -4.47 -3.28 0.00
N ALA A 65 -3.55 -4.23 -0.20
CA ALA A 65 -3.88 -5.58 -0.68
C ALA A 65 -4.49 -6.45 0.42
N LEU A 66 -4.15 -6.15 1.68
CA LEU A 66 -4.53 -6.90 2.87
C LEU A 66 -4.89 -5.89 3.98
N ARG A 67 -5.77 -6.27 4.89
CA ARG A 67 -6.22 -5.46 6.03
C ARG A 67 -6.19 -6.30 7.30
N ILE A 68 -5.79 -5.70 8.42
CA ILE A 68 -5.72 -6.42 9.70
C ILE A 68 -7.11 -6.74 10.27
N GLU A 69 -8.13 -6.05 9.78
CA GLU A 69 -9.52 -6.22 10.18
C GLU A 69 -10.23 -7.40 9.47
N GLU A 70 -9.59 -8.00 8.46
CA GLU A 70 -10.16 -9.12 7.70
C GLU A 70 -10.00 -10.44 8.47
N PRO A 71 -11.00 -11.34 8.43
CA PRO A 71 -10.95 -12.59 9.19
C PRO A 71 -9.92 -13.57 8.63
N GLU A 72 -9.15 -14.21 9.52
CA GLU A 72 -8.17 -15.24 9.16
C GLU A 72 -8.78 -16.63 8.93
N GLU A 73 -10.06 -16.79 9.25
CA GLU A 73 -10.78 -18.05 9.12
C GLU A 73 -10.89 -18.48 7.65
N ARG A 74 -10.63 -19.77 7.42
CA ARG A 74 -10.80 -20.39 6.09
C ARG A 74 -12.22 -20.89 5.95
N HIS A 75 -12.85 -20.49 4.87
CA HIS A 75 -14.19 -20.93 4.50
C HIS A 75 -14.12 -21.84 3.28
N GLU A 76 -14.94 -22.89 3.31
CA GLU A 76 -15.20 -23.76 2.17
C GLU A 76 -16.65 -23.56 1.75
N ASP A 77 -16.85 -23.19 0.48
CA ASP A 77 -18.18 -23.10 -0.12
C ASP A 77 -18.34 -24.23 -1.14
N GLY A 78 -19.08 -25.26 -0.73
CA GLY A 78 -19.24 -26.49 -1.49
C GLY A 78 -17.93 -27.26 -1.64
N ARG A 79 -17.75 -27.91 -2.79
CA ARG A 79 -16.59 -28.77 -3.08
C ARG A 79 -15.47 -28.09 -3.87
N LEU A 80 -15.72 -26.90 -4.41
CA LEU A 80 -14.87 -26.27 -5.42
C LEU A 80 -14.25 -24.96 -4.96
N PHE A 81 -14.90 -24.25 -4.02
CA PHE A 81 -14.47 -22.92 -3.62
C PHE A 81 -13.92 -22.93 -2.20
N ARG A 82 -12.75 -22.33 -2.05
CA ARG A 82 -12.12 -22.07 -0.76
C ARG A 82 -11.64 -20.62 -0.76
N PHE A 83 -11.96 -19.89 0.31
CA PHE A 83 -11.57 -18.50 0.48
C PHE A 83 -11.27 -18.20 1.94
N MET A 84 -10.60 -17.08 2.19
CA MET A 84 -10.39 -16.51 3.51
C MET A 84 -10.32 -14.99 3.36
N GLY A 85 -10.46 -14.25 4.46
CA GLY A 85 -10.23 -12.81 4.45
C GLY A 85 -8.80 -12.49 4.02
N GLY A 86 -8.63 -11.35 3.35
CA GLY A 86 -7.32 -10.82 3.00
C GLY A 86 -6.61 -10.23 4.22
N CYS A 87 -6.34 -11.05 5.25
CA CYS A 87 -5.75 -10.58 6.49
C CYS A 87 -4.25 -10.24 6.32
N GLY A 88 -3.86 -9.07 6.81
CA GLY A 88 -2.47 -8.62 6.84
C GLY A 88 -2.34 -7.10 6.82
N ALA A 89 -1.13 -6.60 7.08
CA ALA A 89 -0.83 -5.19 7.01
C ALA A 89 -0.16 -4.83 5.67
N HIS A 90 -0.35 -3.61 5.21
CA HIS A 90 0.22 -3.14 3.94
C HIS A 90 0.62 -1.67 4.05
N GLU A 91 1.92 -1.43 4.09
CA GLU A 91 2.52 -0.11 4.21
C GLU A 91 3.27 0.30 2.94
N VAL A 92 3.54 1.60 2.83
CA VAL A 92 4.47 2.18 1.85
C VAL A 92 5.65 2.78 2.60
N MET A 93 6.86 2.48 2.13
CA MET A 93 8.10 3.13 2.57
C MET A 93 8.50 4.18 1.53
N ALA A 94 8.59 5.43 1.97
CA ALA A 94 9.05 6.56 1.17
C ALA A 94 10.43 7.02 1.66
N GLY A 95 11.35 7.26 0.73
CA GLY A 95 12.65 7.89 1.00
C GLY A 95 12.65 9.33 0.51
N ALA A 96 13.28 10.23 1.28
CA ALA A 96 13.45 11.63 0.92
C ALA A 96 14.64 11.86 -0.02
#